data_AF-A0AAW9SXN9-F1
#
_entry.id   AF-A0AAW9SXN9-F1
#
_cell.length_a   1.000
_cell.length_b   1.000
_cell.length_c   1.000
_cell.angle_alpha   90.00
_cell.angle_beta   90.00
_cell.angle_gamma   90.00
#
_symmetry.space_group_name_H-M   'P 1'
#
loop_
_entity.id
_entity.type
_entity.pdbx_description
1 polymer ?
#
loop_
_entity_poly.entity_id
_entity_poly.type
_entity_poly.pdbx_seq_one_letter_code
_entity_poly.pdbx_strand_id
1 'polypeptide(L)'
;MNTYLTAIDHKLREIGISHAQRKAIIAEQESLLQELNDVHADLAEELGTATDYANRVGEQVGEPSTLRRYLSNPLRVFTKSGRVSLWNMDDPRILQPHLLGFGWSINWAAVATKLGIVRPDDIDGEVISEIPARALQATALLPAAVTVAHGVALAMSWKQLPSEVHTKWKLNGKAVQKTAPKETLLLPFVVSTVGAGFSAASLLKADDREDTLRVASLGALASTITPSQLIGVFTEEKTKLNPALVQAGVALTSVVASAACLAFPLFAGLKATWKKTGAA
;
A
#
# COMPACT_ATOMS: atom_id res chain seq x y z
N MET A 1 -17.76 8.44 -15.59
CA MET A 1 -17.40 7.02 -15.80
C MET A 1 -17.29 6.62 -17.29
N ASN A 2 -18.38 6.59 -18.08
CA ASN A 2 -18.33 6.19 -19.51
C ASN A 2 -17.29 6.94 -20.37
N THR A 3 -17.10 8.23 -20.12
CA THR A 3 -16.11 9.06 -20.82
C THR A 3 -14.68 8.56 -20.62
N TYR A 4 -14.33 8.08 -19.43
CA TYR A 4 -12.98 7.54 -19.13
C TYR A 4 -12.75 6.22 -19.86
N LEU A 5 -13.73 5.31 -19.81
CA LEU A 5 -13.62 4.01 -20.49
C LEU A 5 -13.51 4.15 -22.02
N THR A 6 -14.23 5.12 -22.59
CA THR A 6 -14.17 5.40 -24.03
C THR A 6 -12.82 5.98 -24.42
N ALA A 7 -12.27 6.90 -23.62
CA ALA A 7 -10.93 7.44 -23.85
C ALA A 7 -9.85 6.36 -23.75
N ILE A 8 -9.97 5.44 -22.78
CA ILE A 8 -9.07 4.29 -22.62
C ILE A 8 -9.16 3.36 -23.84
N ASP A 9 -10.36 2.94 -24.27
CA ASP A 9 -10.49 2.08 -25.46
C ASP A 9 -9.89 2.74 -26.70
N HIS A 10 -10.11 4.05 -26.87
CA HIS A 10 -9.53 4.82 -27.96
C HIS A 10 -7.99 4.80 -27.90
N LYS A 11 -7.39 5.09 -26.75
CA LYS A 11 -5.93 5.10 -26.60
C LYS A 11 -5.31 3.72 -26.77
N LEU A 12 -5.97 2.68 -26.26
CA LEU A 12 -5.51 1.30 -26.41
C LEU A 12 -5.58 0.82 -27.86
N ARG A 13 -6.53 1.32 -28.67
CA ARG A 13 -6.55 1.07 -30.12
C ARG A 13 -5.41 1.79 -30.83
N GLU A 14 -5.14 3.04 -30.46
CA GLU A 14 -4.06 3.86 -31.02
C GLU A 14 -2.69 3.20 -30.84
N ILE A 15 -2.40 2.63 -29.67
CA ILE A 15 -1.14 1.94 -29.38
C ILE A 15 -1.10 0.48 -29.88
N GLY A 16 -2.14 0.02 -30.60
CA GLY A 16 -2.14 -1.29 -31.28
C GLY A 16 -2.47 -2.51 -30.40
N ILE A 17 -3.19 -2.35 -29.29
CA ILE A 17 -3.51 -3.46 -28.38
C ILE A 17 -4.58 -4.39 -28.98
N SER A 18 -4.35 -5.70 -28.85
CA SER A 18 -5.30 -6.71 -29.34
C SER A 18 -6.68 -6.60 -28.69
N HIS A 19 -7.73 -6.93 -29.43
CA HIS A 19 -9.11 -6.79 -28.97
C HIS A 19 -9.39 -7.53 -27.65
N ALA A 20 -8.87 -8.75 -27.47
CA ALA A 20 -9.05 -9.52 -26.25
C ALA A 20 -8.39 -8.85 -25.03
N GLN A 21 -7.19 -8.29 -25.22
CA GLN A 21 -6.45 -7.58 -24.17
C GLN A 21 -7.12 -6.24 -23.81
N ARG A 22 -7.57 -5.48 -24.81
CA ARG A 22 -8.32 -4.24 -24.55
C ARG A 22 -9.56 -4.51 -23.72
N LYS A 23 -10.33 -5.56 -24.05
CA LYS A 23 -11.53 -5.94 -23.29
C LYS A 23 -11.20 -6.26 -21.83
N ALA A 24 -10.11 -6.98 -21.57
CA ALA A 24 -9.67 -7.29 -20.20
C ALA A 24 -9.25 -6.02 -19.44
N ILE A 25 -8.46 -5.15 -20.07
CA ILE A 25 -8.03 -3.88 -19.45
C ILE A 25 -9.24 -2.99 -19.18
N ILE A 26 -10.17 -2.85 -20.12
CA ILE A 26 -11.38 -2.04 -19.96
C ILE A 26 -12.26 -2.57 -18.84
N ALA A 27 -12.48 -3.89 -18.74
CA ALA A 27 -13.27 -4.49 -17.67
C ALA A 27 -12.65 -4.25 -16.28
N GLU A 28 -11.31 -4.31 -16.18
CA GLU A 28 -10.58 -3.98 -14.96
C GLU A 28 -10.74 -2.51 -14.59
N GLN A 29 -10.52 -1.59 -15.55
CA GLN A 29 -10.67 -0.16 -15.32
C GLN A 29 -12.13 0.23 -14.99
N GLU A 30 -13.11 -0.46 -15.57
CA GLU A 30 -14.52 -0.29 -15.24
C GLU A 30 -14.80 -0.63 -13.77
N SER A 31 -14.29 -1.76 -13.28
CA SER A 31 -14.41 -2.14 -11.87
C SER A 31 -13.82 -1.08 -10.94
N LEU A 32 -12.64 -0.55 -11.26
CA LEU A 32 -11.94 0.43 -10.42
C LEU A 32 -12.61 1.80 -10.41
N LEU A 33 -13.12 2.24 -11.56
CA LEU A 33 -13.88 3.47 -11.68
C LEU A 33 -15.23 3.34 -10.96
N GLN A 34 -15.84 2.15 -10.98
CA GLN A 34 -17.05 1.88 -10.22
C GLN A 34 -16.79 1.96 -8.71
N GLU A 35 -15.69 1.38 -8.21
CA GLU A 35 -15.30 1.48 -6.80
C GLU A 35 -15.14 2.95 -6.34
N LEU A 36 -14.50 3.79 -7.15
CA LEU A 36 -14.36 5.23 -6.86
C LEU A 36 -15.69 5.97 -6.89
N ASN A 37 -16.56 5.60 -7.84
CA ASN A 37 -17.89 6.17 -7.95
C ASN A 37 -18.77 5.76 -6.74
N ASP A 38 -18.64 4.54 -6.25
CA ASP A 38 -19.38 4.04 -5.09
C ASP A 38 -19.03 4.80 -3.80
N VAL A 39 -17.77 5.23 -3.65
CA VAL A 39 -17.33 6.12 -2.55
C VAL A 39 -17.54 7.62 -2.84
N HIS A 40 -18.21 7.96 -3.95
CA HIS A 40 -18.53 9.33 -4.36
C HIS A 40 -17.28 10.23 -4.53
N ALA A 41 -16.15 9.66 -4.96
CA ALA A 41 -14.94 10.43 -5.24
C ALA A 41 -15.10 11.28 -6.52
N ASP A 42 -14.54 12.50 -6.53
CA ASP A 42 -14.47 13.31 -7.73
C ASP A 42 -13.38 12.75 -8.68
N LEU A 43 -13.83 12.05 -9.71
CA LEU A 43 -12.94 11.42 -10.71
C LEU A 43 -12.08 12.44 -11.46
N ALA A 44 -12.58 13.67 -11.70
CA ALA A 44 -11.83 14.68 -12.41
C ALA A 44 -10.71 15.25 -11.52
N GLU A 45 -10.97 15.41 -10.23
CA GLU A 45 -9.98 15.83 -9.24
C GLU A 45 -8.91 14.74 -9.00
N GLU A 46 -9.33 13.48 -8.87
CA GLU A 46 -8.42 12.37 -8.52
C GLU A 46 -7.65 11.82 -9.72
N LEU A 47 -8.29 11.70 -10.88
CA LEU A 47 -7.70 11.03 -12.05
C LEU A 47 -7.23 12.01 -13.13
N GLY A 48 -7.67 13.28 -13.07
CA GLY A 48 -7.52 14.26 -14.13
C GLY A 48 -8.54 14.02 -15.26
N THR A 49 -8.30 14.58 -16.44
CA THR A 49 -9.20 14.40 -17.58
C THR A 49 -9.22 12.95 -18.07
N ALA A 50 -10.31 12.53 -18.71
CA ALA A 50 -10.43 11.20 -19.31
C ALA A 50 -9.30 10.91 -20.31
N THR A 51 -8.87 11.91 -21.07
CA THR A 51 -7.79 11.81 -22.05
C THR A 51 -6.43 11.64 -21.37
N ASP A 52 -6.14 12.41 -20.31
CA ASP A 52 -4.89 12.27 -19.56
C ASP A 52 -4.81 10.91 -18.89
N TYR A 53 -5.92 10.46 -18.31
CA TYR A 53 -6.02 9.15 -17.71
C TYR A 53 -5.77 8.05 -18.75
N ALA A 54 -6.41 8.13 -19.92
CA ALA A 54 -6.23 7.18 -21.01
C ALA A 54 -4.79 7.16 -21.54
N ASN A 55 -4.14 8.32 -21.70
CA ASN A 55 -2.75 8.41 -22.14
C ASN A 55 -1.81 7.67 -21.19
N ARG A 56 -2.01 7.79 -19.88
CA ARG A 56 -1.19 7.10 -18.88
C ARG A 56 -1.45 5.60 -18.82
N VAL A 57 -2.70 5.17 -18.96
CA VAL A 57 -3.02 3.75 -19.17
C VAL A 57 -2.29 3.26 -20.42
N GLY A 58 -2.26 4.05 -21.48
CA GLY A 58 -1.51 3.78 -22.70
C GLY A 58 0.01 3.70 -22.51
N GLU A 59 0.63 4.64 -21.78
CA GLU A 59 2.07 4.64 -21.47
C GLU A 59 2.48 3.42 -20.65
N GLN A 60 1.64 3.01 -19.70
CA GLN A 60 1.88 1.82 -18.88
C GLN A 60 1.77 0.51 -19.68
N VAL A 61 0.95 0.52 -20.73
CA VAL A 61 0.64 -0.63 -21.58
C VAL A 61 1.53 -0.67 -22.84
N GLY A 62 2.07 0.46 -23.30
CA GLY A 62 2.69 0.62 -24.63
C GLY A 62 4.00 -0.13 -24.89
N GLU A 63 4.67 -0.70 -23.88
CA GLU A 63 5.84 -1.53 -24.10
C GLU A 63 5.48 -3.03 -24.28
N PRO A 64 5.87 -3.70 -25.38
CA PRO A 64 5.52 -5.10 -25.64
C PRO A 64 5.96 -6.07 -24.52
N SER A 65 7.01 -5.70 -23.78
CA SER A 65 7.52 -6.47 -22.63
C SER A 65 6.77 -6.18 -21.32
N THR A 66 6.27 -4.94 -21.14
CA THR A 66 5.53 -4.52 -19.94
C THR A 66 4.09 -4.95 -20.00
N LEU A 67 3.47 -5.09 -21.17
CA LEU A 67 2.10 -5.61 -21.34
C LEU A 67 1.91 -7.04 -20.84
N ARG A 68 2.85 -7.91 -21.23
CA ARG A 68 2.88 -9.29 -20.72
C ARG A 68 3.10 -9.27 -19.21
N ARG A 69 3.97 -8.39 -18.71
CA ARG A 69 4.30 -8.21 -17.27
C ARG A 69 3.19 -7.54 -16.45
N TYR A 70 2.38 -6.67 -17.05
CA TYR A 70 1.23 -5.94 -16.50
C TYR A 70 0.07 -6.91 -16.25
N LEU A 71 -0.14 -7.85 -17.17
CA LEU A 71 -1.13 -8.91 -17.04
C LEU A 71 -0.61 -10.17 -16.31
N SER A 72 0.72 -10.40 -16.26
CA SER A 72 1.29 -11.64 -15.70
C SER A 72 1.89 -11.53 -14.30
N ASN A 73 2.06 -10.33 -13.73
CA ASN A 73 2.72 -10.19 -12.43
C ASN A 73 1.78 -9.58 -11.38
N PRO A 74 0.93 -10.40 -10.72
CA PRO A 74 -0.04 -9.94 -9.71
C PRO A 74 0.62 -9.30 -8.48
N LEU A 75 1.95 -9.25 -8.40
CA LEU A 75 2.69 -8.78 -7.25
C LEU A 75 3.80 -7.79 -7.63
N ARG A 76 3.44 -6.79 -8.46
CA ARG A 76 4.35 -5.73 -8.96
C ARG A 76 5.08 -4.98 -7.84
N VAL A 77 4.48 -4.93 -6.64
CA VAL A 77 5.05 -4.46 -5.37
C VAL A 77 6.42 -5.06 -5.02
N PHE A 78 6.72 -6.29 -5.47
CA PHE A 78 8.00 -6.92 -5.18
C PHE A 78 9.11 -6.47 -6.14
N THR A 79 8.76 -5.75 -7.22
CA THR A 79 9.73 -5.14 -8.12
C THR A 79 10.09 -3.72 -7.67
N LYS A 80 11.35 -3.31 -7.85
CA LYS A 80 11.81 -1.94 -7.54
C LYS A 80 10.99 -0.89 -8.31
N SER A 81 10.83 -1.07 -9.62
CA SER A 81 10.04 -0.16 -10.48
C SER A 81 8.56 -0.07 -10.09
N GLY A 82 7.98 -1.12 -9.49
CA GLY A 82 6.64 -1.05 -8.92
C GLY A 82 6.61 -0.10 -7.72
N ARG A 83 7.48 -0.34 -6.74
CA ARG A 83 7.52 0.42 -5.48
C ARG A 83 7.79 1.91 -5.63
N VAL A 84 8.43 2.33 -6.73
CA VAL A 84 8.65 3.77 -7.03
C VAL A 84 7.35 4.56 -6.91
N SER A 85 6.23 3.96 -7.30
CA SER A 85 4.93 4.62 -7.31
C SER A 85 4.38 4.93 -5.90
N LEU A 86 4.82 4.23 -4.85
CA LEU A 86 4.40 4.50 -3.45
C LEU A 86 4.83 5.90 -2.97
N TRP A 87 5.93 6.41 -3.51
CA TRP A 87 6.45 7.73 -3.20
C TRP A 87 7.08 8.30 -4.47
N ASN A 88 6.29 9.09 -5.21
CA ASN A 88 6.71 9.75 -6.43
C ASN A 88 6.30 11.24 -6.39
N MET A 89 7.28 12.12 -6.22
CA MET A 89 7.06 13.59 -6.16
C MET A 89 6.66 14.17 -7.52
N ASP A 90 7.06 13.53 -8.62
CA ASP A 90 6.76 13.97 -9.98
C ASP A 90 5.30 13.69 -10.39
N ASP A 91 4.59 12.86 -9.62
CA ASP A 91 3.20 12.49 -9.89
C ASP A 91 2.26 13.10 -8.83
N PRO A 92 1.46 14.13 -9.16
CA PRO A 92 0.61 14.84 -8.20
C PRO A 92 -0.64 14.06 -7.76
N ARG A 93 -0.87 12.86 -8.29
CA ARG A 93 -2.08 12.07 -8.02
C ARG A 93 -1.92 11.19 -6.80
N ILE A 94 -2.93 11.18 -5.93
CA ILE A 94 -2.98 10.31 -4.75
C ILE A 94 -3.19 8.87 -5.18
N LEU A 95 -4.19 8.62 -6.03
CA LEU A 95 -4.57 7.29 -6.44
C LEU A 95 -3.83 6.88 -7.72
N GLN A 96 -3.09 5.79 -7.63
CA GLN A 96 -2.35 5.19 -8.73
C GLN A 96 -2.83 3.76 -8.98
N PRO A 97 -2.92 3.32 -10.24
CA PRO A 97 -3.29 1.93 -10.52
C PRO A 97 -2.21 0.93 -10.08
N HIS A 98 -2.64 -0.10 -9.32
CA HIS A 98 -2.07 -1.46 -9.28
C HIS A 98 -0.59 -1.66 -8.91
N LEU A 99 -0.26 -1.57 -7.61
CA LEU A 99 0.96 -2.16 -7.02
C LEU A 99 0.80 -3.66 -6.68
N LEU A 100 -0.37 -4.09 -6.24
CA LEU A 100 -0.66 -5.46 -5.76
C LEU A 100 -1.55 -6.26 -6.74
N GLY A 101 -1.49 -5.94 -8.03
CA GLY A 101 -2.25 -6.64 -9.06
C GLY A 101 -3.62 -6.01 -9.32
N PHE A 102 -4.53 -5.97 -8.33
CA PHE A 102 -5.90 -5.42 -8.41
C PHE A 102 -6.07 -4.21 -7.46
N GLY A 103 -6.86 -3.20 -7.86
CA GLY A 103 -7.17 -2.03 -7.03
C GLY A 103 -6.29 -0.79 -7.21
N TRP A 104 -6.54 0.20 -6.36
CA TRP A 104 -5.77 1.45 -6.28
C TRP A 104 -4.63 1.35 -5.27
N SER A 105 -3.54 2.02 -5.59
CA SER A 105 -2.37 2.26 -4.76
C SER A 105 -2.33 3.73 -4.38
N ILE A 106 -1.71 4.04 -3.25
CA ILE A 106 -1.60 5.41 -2.77
C ILE A 106 -0.18 5.91 -3.01
N ASN A 107 -0.04 7.01 -3.73
CA ASN A 107 1.18 7.80 -3.78
C ASN A 107 1.23 8.72 -2.56
N TRP A 108 2.06 8.35 -1.59
CA TRP A 108 2.18 9.09 -0.34
C TRP A 108 2.84 10.46 -0.52
N ALA A 109 3.64 10.65 -1.58
CA ALA A 109 4.21 11.95 -1.91
C ALA A 109 3.10 12.96 -2.26
N ALA A 110 2.17 12.58 -3.14
CA ALA A 110 1.02 13.41 -3.51
C ALA A 110 0.13 13.75 -2.32
N VAL A 111 -0.11 12.78 -1.41
CA VAL A 111 -0.85 13.02 -0.16
C VAL A 111 -0.13 14.05 0.71
N ALA A 112 1.18 13.88 0.93
CA ALA A 112 1.96 14.80 1.74
C ALA A 112 2.00 16.21 1.14
N THR A 113 2.14 16.34 -0.19
CA THR A 113 2.09 17.62 -0.88
C THR A 113 0.73 18.29 -0.78
N LYS A 114 -0.38 17.56 -1.00
CA LYS A 114 -1.74 18.11 -0.87
C LYS A 114 -2.06 18.53 0.57
N LEU A 115 -1.51 17.85 1.57
CA LEU A 115 -1.64 18.22 2.98
C LEU A 115 -0.67 19.36 3.40
N GLY A 116 0.17 19.87 2.50
CA GLY A 116 1.16 20.91 2.80
C GLY A 116 2.28 20.44 3.74
N ILE A 117 2.45 19.13 3.89
CA ILE A 117 3.45 18.50 4.78
C ILE A 117 4.84 18.60 4.15
N VAL A 118 4.94 18.52 2.82
CA VAL A 118 6.18 18.55 2.04
C VAL A 118 5.97 19.34 0.75
N ARG A 119 6.91 20.20 0.34
CA ARG A 119 6.88 20.84 -0.99
C ARG A 119 7.51 19.94 -2.05
N PRO A 120 7.07 20.01 -3.32
CA PRO A 120 7.63 19.21 -4.41
C PRO A 120 9.17 19.25 -4.51
N ASP A 121 9.77 20.40 -4.18
CA ASP A 121 11.22 20.61 -4.26
C ASP A 121 11.96 20.35 -2.95
N ASP A 122 11.26 20.03 -1.84
CA ASP A 122 11.90 19.84 -0.53
C ASP A 122 12.68 18.52 -0.44
N ILE A 123 12.30 17.50 -1.22
CA ILE A 123 12.87 16.15 -1.10
C ILE A 123 13.56 15.76 -2.40
N ASP A 124 14.90 15.76 -2.36
CA ASP A 124 15.74 15.34 -3.46
C ASP A 124 16.71 14.21 -3.05
N GLY A 125 17.59 13.83 -3.97
CA GLY A 125 18.61 12.81 -3.71
C GLY A 125 19.57 13.18 -2.57
N GLU A 126 19.84 14.46 -2.34
CA GLU A 126 20.70 14.93 -1.25
C GLU A 126 20.04 14.68 0.10
N VAL A 127 18.77 15.07 0.26
CA VAL A 127 17.99 14.83 1.48
C VAL A 127 17.90 13.34 1.82
N ILE A 128 17.68 12.49 0.80
CA ILE A 128 17.63 11.03 0.98
C ILE A 128 19.00 10.48 1.40
N SER A 129 20.08 11.01 0.84
CA SER A 129 21.45 10.63 1.19
C SER A 129 21.87 11.06 2.61
N GLU A 130 21.22 12.08 3.16
CA GLU A 130 21.47 12.61 4.51
C GLU A 130 20.58 11.99 5.59
N ILE A 131 19.65 11.07 5.24
CA ILE A 131 18.82 10.37 6.23
C ILE A 131 19.71 9.68 7.28
N PRO A 132 19.57 10.01 8.57
CA PRO A 132 20.38 9.38 9.61
C PRO A 132 20.19 7.86 9.62
N ALA A 133 21.30 7.10 9.71
CA ALA A 133 21.26 5.63 9.71
C ALA A 133 20.30 5.06 10.76
N ARG A 134 20.18 5.71 11.92
CA ARG A 134 19.23 5.32 12.98
C ARG A 134 17.77 5.46 12.55
N ALA A 135 17.41 6.51 11.82
CA ALA A 135 16.05 6.71 11.33
C ALA A 135 15.70 5.68 10.25
N LEU A 136 16.66 5.37 9.37
CA LEU A 136 16.53 4.32 8.36
C LEU A 136 16.35 2.93 9.00
N GLN A 137 17.20 2.59 9.98
CA GLN A 137 17.11 1.33 10.73
C GLN A 137 15.80 1.20 11.50
N ALA A 138 15.38 2.24 12.24
CA ALA A 138 14.13 2.22 12.98
C ALA A 138 12.93 1.96 12.05
N THR A 139 12.93 2.58 10.88
CA THR A 139 11.90 2.40 9.86
C THR A 139 11.90 1.01 9.27
N ALA A 140 13.06 0.51 8.84
CA ALA A 140 13.18 -0.82 8.25
C ALA A 140 12.89 -1.96 9.24
N LEU A 141 13.11 -1.73 10.55
CA LEU A 141 12.85 -2.71 11.61
C LEU A 141 11.45 -2.60 12.20
N LEU A 142 10.70 -1.52 11.95
CA LEU A 142 9.33 -1.36 12.44
C LEU A 142 8.43 -2.56 12.07
N PRO A 143 8.41 -3.06 10.81
CA PRO A 143 7.59 -4.22 10.45
C PRO A 143 7.97 -5.48 11.25
N ALA A 144 9.26 -5.67 11.53
CA ALA A 144 9.74 -6.79 12.34
C ALA A 144 9.28 -6.67 13.80
N ALA A 145 9.34 -5.48 14.39
CA ALA A 145 8.84 -5.25 15.75
C ALA A 145 7.34 -5.56 15.86
N VAL A 146 6.53 -5.10 14.91
CA VAL A 146 5.09 -5.39 14.86
C VAL A 146 4.82 -6.88 14.66
N THR A 147 5.57 -7.53 13.78
CA THR A 147 5.45 -8.97 13.51
C THR A 147 5.79 -9.81 14.74
N VAL A 148 6.86 -9.46 15.47
CA VAL A 148 7.23 -10.13 16.72
C VAL A 148 6.13 -9.95 17.76
N ALA A 149 5.60 -8.73 17.93
CA ALA A 149 4.49 -8.48 18.84
C ALA A 149 3.24 -9.30 18.48
N HIS A 150 2.91 -9.40 17.19
CA HIS A 150 1.82 -10.24 16.70
C HIS A 150 2.07 -11.73 17.01
N GLY A 151 3.27 -12.25 16.75
CA GLY A 151 3.63 -13.64 17.05
C GLY A 151 3.57 -13.95 18.54
N VAL A 152 4.06 -13.05 19.39
CA VAL A 152 3.97 -13.17 20.86
C VAL A 152 2.50 -13.18 21.30
N ALA A 153 1.68 -12.24 20.81
CA ALA A 153 0.26 -12.19 21.13
C ALA A 153 -0.46 -13.48 20.69
N LEU A 154 -0.18 -13.98 19.49
CA LEU A 154 -0.77 -15.21 18.97
C LEU A 154 -0.35 -16.44 19.80
N ALA A 155 0.94 -16.55 20.14
CA ALA A 155 1.46 -17.65 20.95
C ALA A 155 0.89 -17.65 22.38
N MET A 156 0.87 -16.49 23.04
CA MET A 156 0.34 -16.35 24.40
C MET A 156 -1.17 -16.64 24.47
N SER A 157 -1.88 -16.37 23.39
CA SER A 157 -3.33 -16.53 23.32
C SER A 157 -3.80 -17.87 22.74
N TRP A 158 -2.89 -18.67 22.15
CA TRP A 158 -3.21 -19.86 21.37
C TRP A 158 -4.11 -20.90 22.07
N LYS A 159 -3.89 -21.10 23.38
CA LYS A 159 -4.67 -22.04 24.20
C LYS A 159 -6.05 -21.52 24.58
N GLN A 160 -6.24 -20.20 24.57
CA GLN A 160 -7.51 -19.55 24.90
C GLN A 160 -8.42 -19.43 23.67
N LEU A 161 -7.84 -19.49 22.46
CA LEU A 161 -8.60 -19.40 21.22
C LEU A 161 -9.53 -20.63 21.04
N PRO A 162 -10.78 -20.42 20.62
CA PRO A 162 -11.68 -21.49 20.19
C PRO A 162 -11.03 -22.35 19.11
N SER A 163 -11.46 -23.61 18.98
CA SER A 163 -11.03 -24.48 17.86
C SER A 163 -11.40 -23.90 16.49
N GLU A 164 -12.43 -23.07 16.47
CA GLU A 164 -13.07 -22.54 15.28
C GLU A 164 -13.31 -21.03 15.45
N VAL A 165 -12.81 -20.22 14.51
CA VAL A 165 -12.83 -18.75 14.59
C VAL A 165 -13.53 -18.13 13.39
N HIS A 166 -14.16 -16.98 13.60
CA HIS A 166 -14.67 -16.16 12.52
C HIS A 166 -13.54 -15.38 11.84
N THR A 167 -13.63 -15.26 10.51
CA THR A 167 -12.63 -14.54 9.71
C THR A 167 -13.22 -13.30 9.03
N LYS A 168 -14.55 -13.14 9.03
CA LYS A 168 -15.27 -12.04 8.40
C LYS A 168 -16.48 -11.61 9.23
N TRP A 169 -16.61 -10.31 9.41
CA TRP A 169 -17.71 -9.66 10.10
C TRP A 169 -18.43 -8.68 9.17
N LYS A 170 -19.75 -8.57 9.31
CA LYS A 170 -20.56 -7.52 8.69
C LYS A 170 -20.31 -6.19 9.40
N LEU A 171 -20.67 -5.08 8.75
CA LEU A 171 -20.62 -3.74 9.33
C LEU A 171 -21.40 -3.61 10.65
N ASN A 172 -22.40 -4.46 10.89
CA ASN A 172 -23.14 -4.50 12.16
C ASN A 172 -22.49 -5.42 13.23
N GLY A 173 -21.26 -5.89 13.00
CA GLY A 173 -20.49 -6.73 13.92
C GLY A 173 -20.87 -8.21 13.92
N LYS A 174 -21.92 -8.61 13.20
CA LYS A 174 -22.30 -10.03 13.11
C LYS A 174 -21.35 -10.78 12.18
N ALA A 175 -20.91 -11.96 12.59
CA ALA A 175 -20.16 -12.86 11.74
C ALA A 175 -20.95 -13.24 10.47
N VAL A 176 -20.27 -13.35 9.33
CA VAL A 176 -20.91 -13.61 8.02
C VAL A 176 -21.34 -15.08 7.83
N GLN A 177 -20.76 -16.03 8.59
CA GLN A 177 -20.89 -17.51 8.60
C GLN A 177 -19.68 -18.33 8.06
N LYS A 178 -19.62 -19.57 8.59
CA LYS A 178 -18.61 -20.65 8.65
C LYS A 178 -17.23 -20.28 9.21
N THR A 179 -17.08 -20.68 10.46
CA THR A 179 -15.88 -20.82 11.27
C THR A 179 -14.77 -21.54 10.50
N ALA A 180 -13.58 -20.96 10.54
CA ALA A 180 -12.35 -21.57 10.05
C ALA A 180 -11.58 -22.16 11.23
N PRO A 181 -10.78 -23.23 11.03
CA PRO A 181 -9.89 -23.72 12.08
C PRO A 181 -8.98 -22.58 12.56
N LYS A 182 -8.71 -22.48 13.87
CA LYS A 182 -7.88 -21.40 14.43
C LYS A 182 -6.48 -21.31 13.81
N GLU A 183 -6.01 -22.40 13.23
CA GLU A 183 -4.80 -22.49 12.41
C GLU A 183 -4.78 -21.49 11.25
N THR A 184 -5.94 -21.04 10.77
CA THR A 184 -6.03 -19.97 9.76
C THR A 184 -5.46 -18.64 10.24
N LEU A 185 -5.37 -18.39 11.55
CA LEU A 185 -4.72 -17.21 12.13
C LEU A 185 -3.19 -17.21 11.93
N LEU A 186 -2.59 -18.36 11.56
CA LEU A 186 -1.16 -18.42 11.22
C LEU A 186 -0.89 -17.76 9.86
N LEU A 187 -1.85 -17.73 8.94
CA LEU A 187 -1.63 -17.19 7.60
C LEU A 187 -1.27 -15.69 7.62
N PRO A 188 -2.01 -14.80 8.32
CA PRO A 188 -1.60 -13.41 8.49
C PRO A 188 -0.22 -13.27 9.14
N PHE A 189 0.11 -14.10 10.12
CA PHE A 189 1.43 -14.08 10.76
C PHE A 189 2.55 -14.42 9.76
N VAL A 190 2.37 -15.44 8.92
CA VAL A 190 3.30 -15.79 7.84
C VAL A 190 3.49 -14.63 6.86
N VAL A 191 2.39 -13.98 6.44
CA VAL A 191 2.46 -12.81 5.55
C VAL A 191 3.25 -11.67 6.19
N SER A 192 3.02 -11.37 7.47
CA SER A 192 3.78 -10.34 8.19
C SER A 192 5.26 -10.69 8.31
N THR A 193 5.59 -11.97 8.53
CA THR A 193 6.97 -12.45 8.64
C THR A 193 7.74 -12.28 7.34
N VAL A 194 7.11 -12.58 6.19
CA VAL A 194 7.71 -12.35 4.88
C VAL A 194 7.96 -10.86 4.64
N GLY A 195 6.95 -10.01 4.90
CA GLY A 195 7.09 -8.56 4.75
C GLY A 195 8.16 -7.95 5.65
N ALA A 196 8.20 -8.37 6.92
CA ALA A 196 9.19 -7.96 7.89
C ALA A 196 10.60 -8.41 7.53
N GLY A 197 10.76 -9.66 7.09
CA GLY A 197 12.04 -10.19 6.64
C GLY A 197 12.56 -9.43 5.42
N PHE A 198 11.68 -9.13 4.45
CA PHE A 198 12.06 -8.35 3.27
C PHE A 198 12.47 -6.91 3.65
N SER A 199 11.75 -6.29 4.58
CA SER A 199 12.09 -4.98 5.14
C SER A 199 13.43 -4.97 5.88
N ALA A 200 13.66 -5.89 6.81
CA ALA A 200 14.93 -5.98 7.52
C ALA A 200 16.10 -6.28 6.56
N ALA A 201 15.90 -7.17 5.59
CA ALA A 201 16.92 -7.51 4.60
C ALA A 201 17.26 -6.34 3.67
N SER A 202 16.36 -5.37 3.48
CA SER A 202 16.65 -4.17 2.68
C SER A 202 17.78 -3.32 3.26
N LEU A 203 18.00 -3.35 4.59
CA LEU A 203 19.15 -2.69 5.23
C LEU A 203 20.51 -3.27 4.80
N LEU A 204 20.54 -4.51 4.30
CA LEU A 204 21.77 -5.12 3.78
C LEU A 204 22.16 -4.52 2.41
N LYS A 205 21.24 -3.83 1.74
CA LYS A 205 21.44 -3.16 0.45
C LYS A 205 21.70 -1.67 0.68
N ALA A 206 22.94 -1.34 1.07
CA ALA A 206 23.31 0.00 1.55
C ALA A 206 23.11 1.14 0.53
N ASP A 207 23.08 0.83 -0.78
CA ASP A 207 23.09 1.85 -1.84
C ASP A 207 21.71 2.44 -2.19
N ASP A 208 20.60 1.88 -1.68
CA ASP A 208 19.25 2.29 -2.08
C ASP A 208 18.35 2.56 -0.88
N ARG A 209 18.59 3.72 -0.24
CA ARG A 209 17.82 4.16 0.92
C ARG A 209 16.37 4.42 0.58
N GLU A 210 16.08 4.94 -0.61
CA GLU A 210 14.70 5.22 -1.03
C GLU A 210 13.90 3.93 -1.23
N ASP A 211 14.47 2.91 -1.89
CA ASP A 211 13.83 1.60 -1.99
C ASP A 211 13.68 0.94 -0.61
N THR A 212 14.65 1.12 0.29
CA THR A 212 14.55 0.67 1.70
C THR A 212 13.31 1.26 2.39
N LEU A 213 13.06 2.57 2.23
CA LEU A 213 11.86 3.22 2.79
C LEU A 213 10.56 2.68 2.18
N ARG A 214 10.53 2.50 0.85
CA ARG A 214 9.37 1.95 0.15
C ARG A 214 9.08 0.51 0.56
N VAL A 215 10.11 -0.31 0.71
CA VAL A 215 9.99 -1.68 1.23
C VAL A 215 9.47 -1.67 2.67
N ALA A 216 10.01 -0.81 3.52
CA ALA A 216 9.58 -0.68 4.92
C ALA A 216 8.13 -0.19 5.04
N SER A 217 7.69 0.72 4.15
CA SER A 217 6.31 1.20 4.07
C SER A 217 5.33 0.07 3.76
N LEU A 218 5.66 -0.79 2.79
CA LEU A 218 4.86 -1.98 2.45
C LEU A 218 4.90 -3.03 3.55
N GLY A 219 6.08 -3.25 4.12
CA GLY A 219 6.27 -4.12 5.28
C GLY A 219 5.38 -3.68 6.42
N ALA A 220 5.33 -2.38 6.72
CA ALA A 220 4.52 -1.80 7.78
C ALA A 220 3.03 -1.98 7.49
N LEU A 221 2.57 -1.69 6.27
CA LEU A 221 1.18 -1.91 5.85
C LEU A 221 0.75 -3.36 6.09
N ALA A 222 1.57 -4.32 5.62
CA ALA A 222 1.29 -5.75 5.78
C ALA A 222 1.36 -6.20 7.25
N SER A 223 2.41 -5.82 7.98
CA SER A 223 2.61 -6.29 9.35
C SER A 223 1.57 -5.73 10.31
N THR A 224 1.11 -4.50 10.12
CA THR A 224 0.15 -3.85 11.02
C THR A 224 -1.31 -4.23 10.77
N ILE A 225 -1.68 -4.62 9.54
CA ILE A 225 -3.04 -5.10 9.26
C ILE A 225 -3.25 -6.55 9.70
N THR A 226 -2.21 -7.38 9.67
CA THR A 226 -2.31 -8.83 9.96
C THR A 226 -2.84 -9.21 11.36
N PRO A 227 -2.59 -8.45 12.45
CA PRO A 227 -3.14 -8.76 13.77
C PRO A 227 -4.66 -8.49 13.85
N SER A 228 -5.25 -7.80 12.87
CA SER A 228 -6.68 -7.42 12.90
C SER A 228 -7.63 -8.61 13.03
N GLN A 229 -7.25 -9.78 12.49
CA GLN A 229 -8.04 -11.01 12.64
C GLN A 229 -8.02 -11.53 14.08
N LEU A 230 -6.83 -11.61 14.68
CA LEU A 230 -6.68 -12.03 16.08
C LEU A 230 -7.40 -11.05 17.03
N ILE A 231 -7.25 -9.76 16.80
CA ILE A 231 -7.93 -8.71 17.56
C ILE A 231 -9.45 -8.82 17.39
N GLY A 232 -9.94 -9.09 16.17
CA GLY A 232 -11.36 -9.27 15.87
C GLY A 232 -11.97 -10.43 16.66
N VAL A 233 -11.27 -11.57 16.72
CA VAL A 233 -11.69 -12.75 17.53
C VAL A 233 -11.78 -12.37 19.01
N PHE A 234 -10.77 -11.70 19.57
CA PHE A 234 -10.83 -11.27 20.98
C PHE A 234 -11.90 -10.21 21.24
N THR A 235 -12.15 -9.33 20.27
CA THR A 235 -13.17 -8.29 20.37
C THR A 235 -14.55 -8.93 20.46
N GLU A 236 -14.83 -9.92 19.63
CA GLU A 236 -16.09 -10.67 19.63
C GLU A 236 -16.31 -11.43 20.95
N GLU A 237 -15.27 -12.06 21.50
CA GLU A 237 -15.40 -12.84 22.74
C GLU A 237 -15.47 -11.99 24.01
N LYS A 238 -14.68 -10.93 24.10
CA LYS A 238 -14.40 -10.24 25.37
C LYS A 238 -15.01 -8.85 25.48
N THR A 239 -15.48 -8.26 24.39
CA THR A 239 -15.97 -6.86 24.39
C THR A 239 -17.33 -6.71 23.71
N LYS A 240 -18.02 -5.60 23.98
CA LYS A 240 -19.26 -5.22 23.27
C LYS A 240 -18.98 -4.39 22.00
N LEU A 241 -17.71 -4.23 21.64
CA LEU A 241 -17.31 -3.45 20.48
C LEU A 241 -17.58 -4.24 19.20
N ASN A 242 -17.85 -3.51 18.12
CA ASN A 242 -18.09 -4.11 16.82
C ASN A 242 -16.74 -4.52 16.18
N PRO A 243 -16.48 -5.83 15.95
CA PRO A 243 -15.22 -6.29 15.39
C PRO A 243 -14.89 -5.67 14.03
N ALA A 244 -15.90 -5.38 13.20
CA ALA A 244 -15.69 -4.73 11.90
C ALA A 244 -15.16 -3.30 12.04
N LEU A 245 -15.62 -2.55 13.06
CA LEU A 245 -15.09 -1.21 13.34
C LEU A 245 -13.66 -1.27 13.87
N VAL A 246 -13.34 -2.28 14.69
CA VAL A 246 -11.96 -2.50 15.15
C VAL A 246 -11.05 -2.84 13.99
N GLN A 247 -11.48 -3.70 13.06
CA GLN A 247 -10.72 -4.00 11.84
C GLN A 247 -10.53 -2.76 10.96
N ALA A 248 -11.56 -1.93 10.80
CA ALA A 248 -11.44 -0.66 10.09
C ALA A 248 -10.42 0.28 10.76
N GLY A 249 -10.43 0.37 12.10
CA GLY A 249 -9.45 1.15 12.86
C GLY A 249 -8.01 0.62 12.71
N VAL A 250 -7.82 -0.70 12.69
CA VAL A 250 -6.52 -1.32 12.43
C VAL A 250 -6.07 -1.07 10.99
N ALA A 251 -6.97 -1.14 10.00
CA ALA A 251 -6.67 -0.81 8.62
C ALA A 251 -6.28 0.68 8.45
N LEU A 252 -6.94 1.60 9.16
CA LEU A 252 -6.51 3.00 9.17
C LEU A 252 -5.11 3.15 9.80
N THR A 253 -4.87 2.44 10.91
CA THR A 253 -3.56 2.44 11.58
C THR A 253 -2.46 1.90 10.67
N SER A 254 -2.75 0.88 9.85
CA SER A 254 -1.78 0.31 8.92
C SER A 254 -1.40 1.26 7.80
N VAL A 255 -2.39 1.98 7.28
CA VAL A 255 -2.21 3.04 6.30
C VAL A 255 -1.34 4.17 6.88
N VAL A 256 -1.60 4.60 8.11
CA VAL A 256 -0.79 5.62 8.81
C VAL A 256 0.64 5.13 9.05
N ALA A 257 0.83 3.88 9.50
CA ALA A 257 2.16 3.30 9.71
C ALA A 257 2.96 3.22 8.40
N SER A 258 2.31 2.85 7.31
CA SER A 258 2.89 2.82 5.96
C SER A 258 3.37 4.21 5.51
N ALA A 259 2.55 5.24 5.70
CA ALA A 259 2.91 6.63 5.40
C ALA A 259 4.04 7.14 6.31
N ALA A 260 4.01 6.80 7.61
CA ALA A 260 5.03 7.20 8.57
C ALA A 260 6.42 6.65 8.23
N CYS A 261 6.52 5.43 7.68
CA CYS A 261 7.77 4.87 7.19
C CYS A 261 8.40 5.66 6.02
N LEU A 262 7.62 6.45 5.29
CA LEU A 262 8.13 7.31 4.23
C LEU A 262 8.44 8.70 4.79
N ALA A 263 7.50 9.32 5.50
CA ALA A 263 7.62 10.69 5.95
C ALA A 263 8.68 10.89 7.06
N PHE A 264 8.72 10.02 8.08
CA PHE A 264 9.59 10.23 9.24
C PHE A 264 11.09 10.27 8.89
N PRO A 265 11.63 9.33 8.08
CA PRO A 265 13.03 9.36 7.68
C PRO A 265 13.38 10.55 6.79
N LEU A 266 12.45 10.96 5.93
CA LEU A 266 12.63 12.13 5.06
C LEU A 266 12.73 13.41 5.89
N PHE A 267 11.88 13.60 6.90
CA PHE A 267 12.00 14.71 7.84
C PHE A 267 13.32 14.68 8.62
N ALA A 268 13.80 13.49 9.00
CA ALA A 268 15.10 13.35 9.63
C ALA A 268 16.25 13.71 8.69
N GLY A 269 16.16 13.37 7.40
CA GLY A 269 17.09 13.77 6.35
C GLY A 269 17.10 15.27 6.13
N LEU A 270 15.93 15.89 5.95
CA LEU A 270 15.77 17.35 5.82
C LEU A 270 16.47 18.10 6.95
N LYS A 271 16.20 17.67 8.20
CA LYS A 271 16.81 18.26 9.38
C LYS A 271 18.33 18.06 9.43
N ALA A 272 18.84 16.95 8.91
CA ALA A 272 20.28 16.71 8.82
C ALA A 272 20.93 17.61 7.76
N THR A 273 20.30 17.77 6.59
CA THR A 273 20.75 18.68 5.52
C THR A 273 20.80 20.13 6.01
N TRP A 274 19.75 20.63 6.68
CA TRP A 274 19.73 21.99 7.23
C TRP A 274 20.84 22.26 8.24
N LYS A 275 21.17 21.28 9.09
CA LYS A 275 22.29 21.38 10.02
C LYS A 275 23.64 21.46 9.30
N LYS A 276 23.78 20.76 8.17
CA LYS A 276 25.01 20.72 7.39
C LYS A 276 25.21 22.03 6.60
N THR A 277 24.14 22.64 6.12
CA THR A 277 24.17 23.92 5.38
C THR A 277 24.19 25.16 6.28
N GLY A 278 24.08 25.00 7.61
CA GLY A 278 24.11 26.11 8.57
C GLY A 278 22.84 26.95 8.60
N ALA A 279 21.73 26.43 8.08
CA ALA A 279 20.42 27.09 8.05
C ALA A 279 19.58 26.86 9.33
N ALA A 280 20.18 26.29 10.37
CA ALA A 280 19.53 25.84 11.61
C ALA A 280 19.94 26.66 12.83
#